data_AF-A0A269XF18-F1
#
_entry.id   AF-A0A269XF18-F1
#
_cell.length_a   1.000
_cell.length_b   1.000
_cell.length_c   1.000
_cell.angle_alpha   90.00
_cell.angle_beta   90.00
_cell.angle_gamma   90.00
#
_symmetry.space_group_name_H-M   'P 1'
#
loop_
_entity.id
_entity.type
_entity.pdbx_description
1 polymer ?
#
loop_
_entity_poly.entity_id
_entity_poly.type
_entity_poly.pdbx_seq_one_letter_code
_entity_poly.pdbx_strand_id
1 'polypeptide(L)' 'KKHLVVLEAAFTLEPGKLDEIQAKMDDLTERRESKQPLEYPSCGSVFQRPPGHFAGKLIQDSELQGHRIG' A
#
# COMPACT_ATOMS: atom_id res chain seq x y z
N LYS A 1 -3.03 -26.72 -13.18
CA LYS A 1 -2.77 -25.97 -11.92
C LYS A 1 -3.91 -26.28 -10.96
N LYS A 2 -3.66 -26.53 -9.67
CA LYS A 2 -4.72 -26.68 -8.69
C LYS A 2 -5.21 -25.28 -8.27
N HIS A 3 -6.52 -25.08 -8.25
CA HIS A 3 -7.14 -23.88 -7.69
C HIS A 3 -7.26 -24.07 -6.19
N LEU A 4 -6.46 -23.35 -5.42
CA LEU A 4 -6.43 -23.42 -3.97
C LEU A 4 -7.08 -22.17 -3.39
N VAL A 5 -7.71 -22.31 -2.22
CA VAL A 5 -8.26 -21.22 -1.41
C VAL A 5 -7.56 -21.26 -0.07
N VAL A 6 -7.03 -20.12 0.38
CA VAL A 6 -6.36 -20.01 1.69
C VAL A 6 -7.43 -20.02 2.77
N LEU A 7 -7.28 -20.88 3.79
CA LEU A 7 -8.22 -20.99 4.91
C LEU A 7 -7.69 -20.32 6.19
N GLU A 8 -6.39 -20.42 6.43
CA GLU A 8 -5.73 -19.85 7.61
C GLU A 8 -4.27 -19.50 7.34
N ALA A 9 -3.69 -18.67 8.20
CA ALA A 9 -2.28 -18.34 8.22
C ALA A 9 -1.80 -18.19 9.67
N ALA A 10 -0.58 -18.65 9.95
CA ALA A 10 0.09 -18.48 11.22
C ALA A 10 1.41 -17.72 11.02
N PHE A 11 1.74 -16.85 11.97
CA PHE A 11 2.96 -16.03 11.94
C PHE A 11 3.74 -16.22 13.25
N THR A 12 5.06 -16.25 13.14
CA THR A 12 5.96 -16.16 14.29
C THR A 12 6.44 -14.73 14.43
N LEU A 13 6.27 -14.15 15.62
CA LEU A 13 6.66 -12.78 15.95
C LEU A 13 7.71 -12.76 17.06
N GLU A 14 8.35 -11.62 17.24
CA GLU A 14 9.34 -11.40 18.29
C GLU A 14 8.76 -10.54 19.43
N PRO A 15 9.08 -10.82 20.71
CA PRO A 15 8.73 -9.93 21.81
C PRO A 15 9.32 -8.54 21.60
N GLY A 16 8.52 -7.50 21.82
CA GLY A 16 8.96 -6.12 21.74
C GLY A 16 8.28 -5.26 22.78
N LYS A 17 8.75 -4.02 22.94
CA LYS A 17 8.15 -3.05 23.86
C LYS A 17 6.90 -2.46 23.21
N LEU A 18 5.80 -2.44 23.97
CA LEU A 18 4.52 -1.94 23.50
C LEU A 18 4.60 -0.51 22.95
N ASP A 19 5.23 0.40 23.68
CA ASP A 19 5.32 1.82 23.29
C ASP A 19 6.11 2.00 21.98
N GLU A 20 7.18 1.22 21.77
CA GLU A 20 7.98 1.29 20.53
C GLU A 20 7.21 0.70 19.33
N ILE A 21 6.45 -0.39 19.55
CA ILE A 21 5.60 -1.00 18.53
C ILE A 21 4.47 -0.03 18.13
N GLN A 22 3.80 0.56 19.12
CA GLN A 22 2.71 1.50 18.90
C GLN A 22 3.20 2.74 18.14
N ALA A 23 4.31 3.33 18.58
CA ALA A 23 4.90 4.48 17.89
C ALA A 23 5.23 4.18 16.41
N LYS A 24 5.70 2.97 16.11
CA LYS A 24 5.95 2.54 14.73
C LYS A 24 4.66 2.34 13.94
N MET A 25 3.61 1.78 14.56
CA MET A 25 2.30 1.64 13.93
C MET A 25 1.68 3.00 13.61
N ASP A 26 1.82 3.97 14.52
CA ASP A 26 1.29 5.32 14.36
C ASP A 26 2.02 6.07 13.24
N ASP A 27 3.36 6.05 13.22
CA ASP A 27 4.16 6.64 12.12
C ASP A 27 3.81 6.04 10.76
N LEU A 28 3.60 4.72 10.68
CA LEU A 28 3.20 4.06 9.43
C LEU A 28 1.78 4.42 9.01
N THR A 29 0.87 4.61 9.97
CA THR A 29 -0.51 5.04 9.71
C THR A 29 -0.53 6.46 9.16
N GLU A 30 0.16 7.38 9.81
CA GLU A 30 0.28 8.78 9.39
C GLU A 30 0.90 8.90 7.98
N ARG A 31 1.97 8.15 7.71
CA ARG A 31 2.61 8.11 6.38
C ARG A 31 1.69 7.56 5.30
N ARG A 32 0.79 6.64 5.65
CA ARG A 32 -0.15 6.05 4.69
C ARG A 32 -1.29 7.02 4.40
N GLU A 33 -1.90 7.59 5.43
CA GLU A 33 -2.98 8.58 5.33
C GLU A 33 -2.54 9.83 4.58
N SER A 34 -1.33 10.34 4.85
CA SER A 34 -0.82 11.55 4.17
C SER A 34 -0.47 11.35 2.69
N LYS A 35 -0.30 10.11 2.22
CA LYS A 35 0.21 9.81 0.86
C LYS A 35 -0.78 9.04 -0.01
N GLN A 36 -1.85 8.50 0.56
CA GLN A 36 -2.79 7.64 -0.15
C GLN A 36 -4.23 8.11 0.09
N PRO A 37 -5.09 8.06 -0.95
CA PRO A 37 -6.50 8.44 -0.83
C PRO A 37 -7.31 7.30 -0.15
N LEU A 38 -7.23 7.20 1.17
CA LEU A 38 -7.91 6.15 1.95
C LEU A 38 -9.41 6.40 2.11
N GLU A 39 -9.86 7.63 1.87
CA GLU A 39 -11.24 8.08 1.96
C GLU A 39 -12.10 7.63 0.77
N TYR A 40 -11.49 7.14 -0.32
CA TYR A 40 -12.19 6.68 -1.52
C TYR A 40 -11.96 5.18 -1.77
N PRO A 41 -12.99 4.45 -2.26
CA PRO A 41 -12.80 3.09 -2.76
C PRO A 41 -11.76 3.07 -3.88
N SER A 42 -10.71 2.26 -3.72
CA SER A 42 -9.64 2.11 -4.72
C SER A 42 -9.10 0.68 -4.76
N CYS A 43 -8.42 0.33 -5.86
CA CYS A 43 -7.80 -0.99 -6.04
C CYS A 43 -6.35 -1.05 -5.53
N GLY A 44 -5.89 -0.06 -4.76
CA GLY A 44 -4.48 0.06 -4.38
C GLY A 44 -3.57 0.37 -5.58
N SER A 45 -2.35 -0.17 -5.58
CA SER A 45 -1.40 0.04 -6.67
C SER A 45 -1.77 -0.82 -7.89
N VAL A 46 -2.16 -0.18 -8.99
CA VAL A 46 -2.67 -0.85 -10.20
C VAL A 46 -1.55 -1.45 -11.06
N PHE A 47 -0.38 -0.82 -11.06
CA PHE A 47 0.74 -1.21 -11.91
C PHE A 47 1.91 -1.75 -11.09
N GLN A 48 2.54 -2.83 -11.58
CA GLN A 48 3.83 -3.26 -11.07
C GLN A 48 4.88 -2.15 -11.26
N ARG A 49 5.91 -2.16 -10.42
CA ARG A 49 6.99 -1.17 -10.52
C ARG A 49 7.86 -1.46 -11.75
N PRO A 50 7.96 -0.54 -12.72
CA PRO A 50 8.90 -0.68 -13.83
C PRO A 50 10.35 -0.54 -13.33
N PRO A 51 11.33 -1.25 -13.95
CA PRO A 51 12.74 -1.10 -13.59
C PRO A 51 13.19 0.36 -13.64
N GLY A 52 13.88 0.84 -12.60
CA GLY A 52 14.42 2.20 -12.54
C GLY A 52 13.40 3.32 -12.32
N HIS A 53 12.10 3.05 -12.27
CA HIS A 53 11.06 4.07 -12.16
C HIS A 53 9.98 3.71 -11.13
N PHE A 54 9.20 4.72 -10.73
CA PHE A 54 7.98 4.52 -9.94
C PHE A 54 6.78 4.76 -10.85
N ALA A 55 5.86 3.79 -10.91
CA ALA A 55 4.66 3.90 -11.74
C ALA A 55 3.84 5.16 -11.42
N GLY A 56 3.63 5.46 -10.13
CA GLY A 56 2.92 6.68 -9.72
C GLY A 56 3.59 7.97 -10.19
N LYS A 57 4.93 8.02 -10.17
CA LYS A 57 5.69 9.16 -10.69
C LYS A 57 5.52 9.29 -12.20
N LEU A 58 5.62 8.20 -12.96
CA LEU A 58 5.42 8.24 -14.41
C LEU A 58 4.00 8.72 -14.78
N ILE A 59 2.97 8.29 -14.04
CA ILE A 59 1.58 8.74 -14.25
C ILE A 59 1.46 10.25 -13.99
N GLN A 60 2.08 10.74 -12.91
CA GLN A 60 2.08 12.16 -12.57
C GLN A 60 2.85 13.00 -13.59
N ASP A 61 4.06 12.57 -13.97
CA ASP A 61 4.92 13.21 -14.98
C ASP A 61 4.26 13.23 -16.37
N SER A 62 3.29 12.34 -16.61
CA SER A 62 2.48 12.28 -17.84
C SER A 62 1.17 13.09 -17.74
N GLU A 63 0.98 13.88 -16.68
CA GLU A 63 -0.20 14.73 -16.45
C GLU A 63 -1.54 13.96 -16.36
N LEU A 64 -1.49 12.67 -15.99
CA LEU A 64 -2.67 11.81 -15.88
C LEU A 64 -3.27 11.78 -14.47
N GLN A 65 -2.62 12.39 -13.47
CA GLN A 65 -3.17 12.44 -12.12
C GLN A 65 -4.46 13.28 -12.11
N GLY A 66 -5.54 12.69 -11.61
CA GLY A 66 -6.88 13.31 -11.60
C GLY A 66 -7.66 13.15 -12.90
N HIS A 67 -7.06 12.55 -13.94
CA HIS A 67 -7.78 12.19 -15.17
C HIS A 67 -8.95 11.24 -14.86
N ARG A 68 -10.09 11.46 -15.52
CA ARG A 68 -11.34 10.74 -15.24
C ARG A 68 -12.02 10.34 -16.54
N ILE A 69 -12.53 9.11 -16.57
CA ILE A 69 -13.42 8.59 -17.61
C ILE A 69 -14.60 7.93 -16.90
N GLY A 70 -15.81 8.45 -17.13
CA GLY A 70 -17.03 8.07 -16.39
C GLY A 70 -17.33 8.96 -15.19
#